data_AF-A0A1G8IE27-F1
#
_entry.id   AF-A0A1G8IE27-F1
#
_cell.length_a   1.000
_cell.length_b   1.000
_cell.length_c   1.000
_cell.angle_alpha   90.00
_cell.angle_beta   90.00
_cell.angle_gamma   90.00
#
_symmetry.space_group_name_H-M   'P 1'
#
loop_
_entity.id
_entity.type
_entity.pdbx_description
1 polymer ?
#
loop_
_entity_poly.entity_id
_entity_poly.type
_entity_poly.pdbx_seq_one_letter_code
_entity_poly.pdbx_strand_id
1 'polypeptide(L)'
;MKAPWNFARYLPLAQRFLKRGRLPALLLAVTRKSTGGGRSLSSLRGDLSLLQELCVAWWRGSYRTINPQALLAVVAGLLYFVSPLDAIPDIIPGLGLVDDLAVLAWVMRTWGSELDAFRTWRDAQDRETRDAIAKLPVAERVT
;
A
#
# COMPACT_ATOMS: atom_id res chain seq x y z
N MET A 1 -5.86 18.62 -2.22
CA MET A 1 -4.81 18.92 -1.21
C MET A 1 -3.45 18.60 -1.82
N LYS A 2 -2.40 19.36 -1.49
CA LYS A 2 -1.05 19.04 -1.94
C LYS A 2 -0.56 17.77 -1.23
N ALA A 3 0.18 16.92 -1.93
CA ALA A 3 0.82 15.77 -1.32
C ALA A 3 1.85 16.23 -0.26
N PRO A 4 2.10 15.43 0.80
CA PRO A 4 3.19 15.70 1.73
C PRO A 4 4.52 15.84 0.97
N TRP A 5 5.39 16.79 1.32
CA TRP A 5 6.61 17.03 0.52
C TRP A 5 7.45 15.76 0.39
N ASN A 6 7.56 14.98 1.48
CA ASN A 6 8.40 13.78 1.51
C ASN A 6 7.86 12.69 0.57
N PHE A 7 6.53 12.63 0.41
CA PHE A 7 5.85 11.64 -0.43
C PHE A 7 6.22 11.74 -1.91
N ALA A 8 6.40 12.95 -2.43
CA ALA A 8 6.70 13.16 -3.84
C ALA A 8 8.01 12.46 -4.28
N ARG A 9 8.95 12.24 -3.35
CA ARG A 9 10.23 11.54 -3.58
C ARG A 9 10.05 10.04 -3.83
N TYR A 10 8.93 9.47 -3.41
CA TYR A 10 8.61 8.05 -3.55
C TYR A 10 7.87 7.72 -4.85
N LEU A 11 7.28 8.70 -5.53
CA LEU A 11 6.59 8.48 -6.82
C LEU A 11 7.51 7.86 -7.90
N PRO A 12 8.75 8.34 -8.12
CA PRO A 12 9.65 7.72 -9.08
C PRO A 12 10.06 6.28 -8.67
N LEU A 13 10.21 6.02 -7.37
CA LEU A 13 10.53 4.69 -6.85
C LEU A 13 9.38 3.72 -7.08
N ALA A 14 8.15 4.14 -6.78
CA ALA A 14 6.93 3.38 -7.03
C ALA A 14 6.80 3.00 -8.50
N GLN A 15 7.05 3.95 -9.41
CA GLN A 15 7.03 3.68 -10.84
C GLN A 15 8.06 2.63 -11.25
N ARG A 16 9.27 2.65 -10.65
CA ARG A 16 10.32 1.65 -10.91
C ARG A 16 9.93 0.27 -10.37
N PHE A 17 9.27 0.20 -9.23
CA PHE A 17 8.78 -1.06 -8.66
C PHE A 17 7.71 -1.71 -9.54
N LEU A 18 6.76 -0.90 -10.03
CA LEU A 18 5.74 -1.34 -10.98
C LEU A 18 6.37 -1.86 -12.28
N LYS A 19 7.28 -1.09 -12.89
CA LYS A 19 7.95 -1.47 -14.14
C LYS A 19 8.84 -2.72 -14.02
N ARG A 20 9.44 -2.96 -12.85
CA ARG A 20 10.36 -4.09 -12.62
C ARG A 20 9.68 -5.33 -12.04
N GLY A 21 8.35 -5.32 -11.85
CA GLY A 21 7.63 -6.44 -11.26
C GLY A 21 7.98 -6.72 -9.80
N ARG A 22 8.49 -5.72 -9.05
CA ARG A 22 8.94 -5.89 -7.65
C ARG A 22 7.83 -5.67 -6.61
N LEU A 23 6.58 -5.58 -7.03
CA LEU A 23 5.43 -5.44 -6.14
C LEU A 23 5.36 -6.53 -5.05
N PRO A 24 5.62 -7.82 -5.33
CA PRO A 24 5.55 -8.85 -4.30
C PRO A 24 6.49 -8.62 -3.11
N ALA A 25 7.71 -8.15 -3.39
CA ALA A 25 8.70 -7.84 -2.36
C ALA A 25 8.25 -6.66 -1.48
N LEU A 26 7.62 -5.65 -2.08
CA LEU A 26 7.05 -4.52 -1.34
C LEU A 26 5.93 -5.00 -0.41
N LEU A 27 4.98 -5.77 -0.93
CA LEU A 27 3.83 -6.27 -0.17
C LEU A 27 4.28 -7.11 1.02
N LEU A 28 5.21 -8.04 0.83
CA LEU A 28 5.80 -8.82 1.92
C LEU A 28 6.40 -7.93 3.01
N ALA A 29 7.12 -6.88 2.60
CA ALA A 29 7.78 -5.99 3.52
C ALA A 29 6.75 -5.17 4.33
N VAL A 30 5.67 -4.67 3.70
CA VAL A 30 4.56 -3.96 4.37
C VAL A 30 3.97 -4.84 5.48
N THR A 31 3.67 -6.11 5.17
CA THR A 31 3.06 -7.04 6.12
C THR A 31 3.96 -7.32 7.32
N ARG A 32 5.27 -7.48 7.10
CA ARG A 32 6.26 -7.66 8.18
C ARG A 32 6.33 -6.43 9.10
N LYS A 33 6.21 -5.21 8.58
CA LYS A 33 6.21 -3.99 9.40
C LYS A 33 4.89 -3.80 10.17
N SER A 34 3.75 -4.11 9.53
CA SER A 34 2.41 -3.93 10.11
C SER A 34 2.15 -4.82 11.35
N THR A 35 2.82 -5.97 11.43
CA THR A 35 2.70 -6.92 12.56
C THR A 35 3.46 -6.49 13.82
N GLY A 36 4.42 -5.57 13.73
CA GLY A 36 5.23 -5.09 14.85
C GLY A 36 4.67 -3.90 15.66
N GLY A 37 3.57 -3.27 15.22
CA GLY A 37 3.01 -2.06 15.87
C GLY A 37 1.86 -2.35 16.85
N GLY A 38 1.80 -1.62 17.97
CA GLY A 38 0.86 -1.82 19.09
C GLY A 38 -0.63 -1.54 18.79
N ARG A 39 -1.48 -1.61 19.83
CA ARG A 39 -2.97 -1.61 19.79
C ARG A 39 -3.62 -0.40 19.08
N SER A 40 -2.90 0.72 18.95
CA SER A 40 -3.35 1.94 18.26
C SER A 40 -3.30 1.86 16.71
N LEU A 41 -2.66 0.84 16.12
CA LEU A 41 -2.58 0.69 14.66
C LEU A 41 -3.76 -0.10 14.05
N SER A 42 -4.77 -0.46 14.84
CA SER A 42 -5.85 -1.35 14.39
C SER A 42 -6.67 -0.80 13.21
N SER A 43 -6.97 0.50 13.19
CA SER A 43 -7.65 1.15 12.05
C SER A 43 -6.77 1.21 10.81
N LEU A 44 -5.48 1.50 10.99
CA LEU A 44 -4.49 1.55 9.90
C LEU A 44 -4.22 0.20 9.27
N ARG A 45 -4.31 -0.87 10.04
CA ARG A 45 -4.20 -2.23 9.51
C ARG A 45 -5.29 -2.51 8.47
N GLY A 46 -6.50 -2.00 8.67
CA GLY A 46 -7.60 -2.13 7.72
C GLY A 46 -7.32 -1.42 6.39
N ASP A 47 -6.87 -0.16 6.45
CA ASP A 47 -6.53 0.61 5.26
C ASP A 47 -5.32 0.00 4.54
N LEU A 48 -4.29 -0.40 5.28
CA LEU A 48 -3.12 -1.10 4.72
C LEU A 48 -3.51 -2.43 4.06
N SER A 49 -4.46 -3.18 4.62
CA SER A 49 -4.96 -4.42 4.01
C SER A 49 -5.60 -4.14 2.66
N LEU A 50 -6.47 -3.12 2.58
CA LEU A 50 -7.11 -2.73 1.34
C LEU A 50 -6.09 -2.32 0.27
N LEU A 51 -5.10 -1.50 0.64
CA LEU A 51 -4.05 -1.06 -0.28
C LEU A 51 -3.20 -2.23 -0.78
N GLN A 52 -2.90 -3.20 0.08
CA GLN A 52 -2.19 -4.43 -0.28
C GLN A 52 -3.03 -5.29 -1.24
N GLU A 53 -4.29 -5.57 -0.90
CA GLU A 53 -5.22 -6.34 -1.73
C GLU A 53 -5.39 -5.73 -3.13
N LEU A 54 -5.50 -4.40 -3.22
CA LEU A 54 -5.56 -3.68 -4.49
C LEU A 54 -4.31 -3.93 -5.34
N CYS A 55 -3.13 -3.84 -4.73
CA CYS A 55 -1.88 -4.11 -5.40
C CYS A 55 -1.76 -5.57 -5.85
N VAL A 56 -2.24 -6.53 -5.05
CA VAL A 56 -2.27 -7.95 -5.42
C VAL A 56 -3.23 -8.19 -6.58
N ALA A 57 -4.45 -7.67 -6.53
CA ALA A 57 -5.45 -7.81 -7.58
C ALA A 57 -4.96 -7.19 -8.90
N TRP A 58 -4.30 -6.03 -8.83
CA TRP A 58 -3.69 -5.42 -10.01
C TRP A 58 -2.50 -6.22 -10.56
N TRP A 59 -1.64 -6.74 -9.67
CA TRP A 59 -0.48 -7.53 -10.05
C TRP A 59 -0.88 -8.86 -10.72
N ARG A 60 -1.87 -9.56 -10.15
CA ARG A 60 -2.49 -10.77 -10.72
C ARG A 60 -3.29 -10.50 -11.99
N GLY A 61 -3.65 -9.23 -12.22
CA GLY A 61 -4.43 -8.80 -13.37
C GLY A 61 -5.94 -9.01 -13.23
N SER A 62 -6.43 -9.43 -12.08
CA SER A 62 -7.88 -9.56 -11.78
C SER A 62 -8.58 -8.20 -11.65
N TYR A 63 -7.84 -7.13 -11.36
CA TYR A 63 -8.38 -5.77 -11.30
C TYR A 63 -7.50 -4.76 -12.06
N ARG A 64 -8.02 -4.17 -13.15
CA ARG A 64 -7.27 -3.25 -14.04
C ARG A 64 -7.95 -1.89 -14.25
N THR A 65 -9.12 -1.69 -13.66
CA THR A 65 -9.96 -0.49 -13.83
C THR A 65 -9.49 0.73 -13.05
N ILE A 66 -8.49 0.59 -12.18
CA ILE A 66 -7.94 1.68 -11.37
C ILE A 66 -7.20 2.72 -12.22
N ASN A 67 -7.36 4.00 -11.86
CA ASN A 67 -6.54 5.07 -12.40
C ASN A 67 -5.03 4.82 -12.14
N PRO A 68 -4.15 4.89 -13.16
CA PRO A 68 -2.72 4.68 -12.99
C PRO A 68 -2.06 5.59 -11.95
N GLN A 69 -2.54 6.83 -11.79
CA GLN A 69 -2.02 7.76 -10.79
C GLN A 69 -2.43 7.33 -9.37
N ALA A 70 -3.64 6.78 -9.20
CA ALA A 70 -4.10 6.22 -7.93
C ALA A 70 -3.24 5.03 -7.53
N LEU A 71 -3.04 4.09 -8.45
CA LEU A 71 -2.15 2.94 -8.24
C LEU A 71 -0.74 3.39 -7.86
N LEU A 72 -0.18 4.38 -8.57
CA LEU A 72 1.14 4.91 -8.28
C LEU A 72 1.22 5.50 -6.87
N ALA A 73 0.19 6.26 -6.47
CA ALA A 73 0.12 6.86 -5.14
C ALA A 73 0.00 5.80 -4.03
N VAL A 74 -0.80 4.75 -4.26
CA VAL A 74 -0.92 3.61 -3.34
C VAL A 74 0.43 2.91 -3.16
N VAL A 75 1.11 2.58 -4.26
CA VAL A 75 2.43 1.91 -4.21
C VAL A 75 3.47 2.82 -3.54
N ALA A 76 3.45 4.12 -3.79
CA ALA A 76 4.32 5.08 -3.12
C ALA A 76 4.04 5.17 -1.62
N GLY A 77 2.77 5.13 -1.20
CA GLY A 77 2.38 5.14 0.22
C GLY A 77 2.83 3.87 0.94
N LEU A 78 2.67 2.71 0.28
CA LEU A 78 3.20 1.45 0.79
C LEU A 78 4.74 1.47 0.87
N LEU A 79 5.44 1.99 -0.15
CA LEU A 79 6.91 2.14 -0.13
C LEU A 79 7.38 3.04 1.00
N TYR A 80 6.74 4.19 1.18
CA TYR A 80 7.00 5.09 2.29
C TYR A 80 6.86 4.34 3.61
N PHE A 81 5.74 3.63 3.79
CA PHE A 81 5.49 2.84 4.99
C PHE A 81 6.59 1.81 5.25
N VAL A 82 7.15 1.12 4.25
CA VAL A 82 8.19 0.10 4.51
C VAL A 82 9.62 0.59 4.42
N SER A 83 9.86 1.80 3.91
CA SER A 83 11.20 2.32 3.71
C SER A 83 11.94 2.39 5.05
N PRO A 84 13.06 1.66 5.23
CA PRO A 84 13.94 1.86 6.37
C PRO A 84 14.71 3.20 6.29
N LEU A 85 14.56 3.96 5.19
CA LEU A 85 15.29 5.20 4.90
C LEU A 85 14.56 6.49 5.34
N ASP A 86 13.31 6.44 5.82
CA ASP A 86 12.73 7.57 6.58
C ASP A 86 13.04 7.49 8.09
N ALA A 87 14.07 6.70 8.43
CA ALA A 87 15.02 7.11 9.44
C ALA A 87 15.80 8.33 8.92
N ILE A 88 15.14 9.49 8.78
CA ILE A 88 15.84 10.74 9.04
C ILE A 88 16.40 10.56 10.46
N PRO A 89 17.74 10.56 10.62
CA PRO A 89 18.34 10.44 11.94
C PRO A 89 18.18 11.78 12.66
N ASP A 90 16.95 12.13 13.04
CA ASP A 90 16.64 13.22 13.95
C ASP A 90 15.80 12.67 15.11
N ILE A 91 16.49 12.05 16.06
CA ILE A 91 16.48 12.33 17.52
C ILE A 91 15.12 12.77 18.15
N ILE A 92 13.96 12.29 17.72
CA ILE A 92 12.70 12.49 18.46
C ILE A 92 11.92 11.16 18.57
N PRO A 93 12.04 10.46 19.72
CA PRO A 93 11.17 9.33 20.04
C PRO A 93 9.70 9.79 20.04
N GLY A 94 8.87 9.23 19.16
CA GLY A 94 7.40 9.41 19.20
C GLY A 94 6.75 10.14 18.01
N LEU A 95 7.50 10.74 17.07
CA LEU A 95 6.90 11.50 15.94
C LEU A 95 6.73 10.71 14.63
N GLY A 96 7.48 9.62 14.42
CA GLY A 96 7.48 8.89 13.14
C GLY A 96 6.12 8.30 12.73
N LEU A 97 5.27 7.96 13.69
CA LEU A 97 3.92 7.42 13.43
C LEU A 97 2.96 8.44 12.81
N VAL A 98 3.17 9.74 13.05
CA VAL A 98 2.26 10.80 12.62
C VAL A 98 2.43 11.13 11.13
N ASP A 99 3.64 11.04 10.58
CA ASP A 99 3.88 11.31 9.15
C ASP A 99 3.40 10.15 8.25
N ASP A 100 3.64 8.89 8.66
CA ASP A 100 3.07 7.69 8.02
C ASP A 100 1.53 7.76 7.91
N LEU A 101 0.89 8.20 9.01
CA LEU A 101 -0.54 8.44 9.09
C LEU A 101 -1.02 9.51 8.12
N ALA A 102 -0.28 10.62 8.00
CA ALA A 102 -0.62 11.72 7.11
C ALA A 102 -0.56 11.29 5.64
N VAL A 103 0.44 10.48 5.26
CA VAL A 103 0.55 9.93 3.91
C VAL A 103 -0.62 9.00 3.59
N LEU A 104 -0.94 8.05 4.48
CA LEU A 104 -2.07 7.15 4.28
C LEU A 104 -3.38 7.93 4.20
N ALA A 105 -3.64 8.84 5.13
CA ALA A 105 -4.84 9.68 5.11
C ALA A 105 -4.95 10.52 3.83
N TRP A 106 -3.82 11.03 3.32
CA TRP A 106 -3.80 11.75 2.05
C TRP A 106 -4.14 10.85 0.87
N VAL A 107 -3.60 9.62 0.80
CA VAL A 107 -3.95 8.64 -0.25
C VAL A 107 -5.43 8.29 -0.18
N MET A 108 -5.94 7.95 1.00
CA MET A 108 -7.34 7.59 1.22
C MET A 108 -8.28 8.73 0.81
N ARG A 109 -7.94 9.98 1.14
CA ARG A 109 -8.77 11.14 0.79
C ARG A 109 -8.68 11.53 -0.69
N THR A 110 -7.49 11.44 -1.28
CA THR A 110 -7.26 11.86 -2.68
C THR A 110 -7.83 10.85 -3.66
N TRP A 111 -7.73 9.56 -3.34
CA TRP A 111 -8.13 8.46 -4.21
C TRP A 111 -9.31 7.65 -3.66
N GLY A 112 -10.09 8.24 -2.75
CA GLY A 112 -11.21 7.56 -2.08
C GLY A 112 -12.19 6.91 -3.05
N SER A 113 -12.54 7.59 -4.14
CA SER A 113 -13.45 7.04 -5.17
C SER A 113 -12.89 5.79 -5.86
N GLU A 114 -11.58 5.75 -6.13
CA GLU A 114 -10.90 4.59 -6.73
C GLU A 114 -10.83 3.43 -5.74
N LEU A 115 -10.56 3.74 -4.46
CA LEU A 115 -10.52 2.75 -3.40
C LEU A 115 -11.91 2.18 -3.09
N ASP A 116 -12.95 2.99 -3.15
CA ASP A 116 -14.34 2.56 -2.98
C ASP A 116 -14.82 1.71 -4.17
N ALA A 117 -14.42 2.07 -5.40
CA ALA A 117 -14.64 1.22 -6.57
C ALA A 117 -13.96 -0.14 -6.42
N PHE A 118 -12.72 -0.16 -5.90
CA PHE A 118 -12.03 -1.41 -5.60
C PHE A 118 -12.71 -2.21 -4.49
N ARG A 119 -13.13 -1.57 -3.38
CA ARG A 119 -13.89 -2.21 -2.29
C ARG A 119 -15.15 -2.88 -2.84
N THR A 120 -15.93 -2.14 -3.63
CA THR A 120 -17.17 -2.64 -4.24
C THR A 120 -16.89 -3.83 -5.15
N TRP A 121 -15.86 -3.75 -6.00
CA TRP A 121 -15.47 -4.86 -6.86
C TRP A 121 -15.06 -6.10 -6.05
N ARG A 122 -14.18 -5.92 -5.05
CA ARG A 122 -13.72 -7.01 -4.17
C ARG A 122 -14.88 -7.68 -3.46
N ASP A 123 -15.79 -6.88 -2.91
CA ASP A 123 -16.93 -7.35 -2.13
C ASP A 123 -18.03 -7.97 -3.02
N ALA A 124 -17.88 -7.90 -4.35
CA ALA A 124 -18.70 -8.63 -5.32
C ALA A 124 -18.03 -9.94 -5.81
N GLN A 125 -16.74 -10.18 -5.53
CA GLN A 125 -16.05 -11.40 -5.95
C GLN A 125 -16.47 -12.61 -5.10
N ASP A 126 -16.30 -13.81 -5.64
CA ASP A 126 -16.45 -15.05 -4.87
C ASP A 126 -15.39 -15.18 -3.76
N ARG A 127 -15.56 -16.17 -2.88
CA ARG A 127 -14.65 -16.40 -1.76
C ARG A 127 -13.24 -16.79 -2.21
N GLU A 128 -13.10 -17.56 -3.28
CA GLU A 128 -11.80 -18.01 -3.79
C GLU A 128 -10.97 -16.83 -4.27
N THR A 129 -11.57 -15.95 -5.06
CA THR A 129 -10.94 -14.72 -5.54
C THR A 129 -10.57 -13.78 -4.40
N ARG A 130 -11.44 -13.60 -3.40
CA ARG A 130 -11.13 -12.80 -2.21
C ARG A 130 -9.96 -13.38 -1.42
N ASP A 131 -9.96 -14.70 -1.21
CA ASP A 131 -8.88 -15.39 -0.51
C ASP A 131 -7.56 -15.29 -1.30
N ALA A 132 -7.62 -15.34 -2.64
CA ALA A 132 -6.45 -15.22 -3.50
C ALA A 132 -5.81 -13.82 -3.48
N ILE A 133 -6.61 -12.74 -3.37
CA ILE A 133 -6.08 -11.38 -3.26
C ILE A 133 -5.68 -10.99 -1.83
N ALA A 134 -6.30 -11.61 -0.81
CA ALA A 134 -5.90 -11.45 0.59
C ALA A 134 -4.58 -12.18 0.89
N LYS A 135 -4.30 -13.27 0.16
CA LYS A 135 -3.01 -13.96 0.21
C LYS A 135 -1.95 -13.13 -0.51
N LEU A 136 -1.01 -12.60 0.28
CA LEU A 136 0.15 -11.90 -0.22
C LEU A 136 0.99 -12.82 -1.13
N PRO A 137 1.64 -12.27 -2.17
CA PRO A 137 2.35 -13.01 -3.21
C PRO A 137 3.69 -13.64 -2.78
N VAL A 138 3.79 -14.08 -1.52
CA VAL A 138 5.03 -14.53 -0.88
C VAL A 138 5.36 -15.99 -1.23
N ALA A 139 4.46 -16.73 -1.86
CA ALA A 139 4.61 -18.19 -1.99
C ALA A 139 4.19 -18.80 -3.34
N GLU A 140 3.91 -18.02 -4.38
CA GLU A 140 3.82 -18.60 -5.71
C GLU A 140 5.19 -18.48 -6.36
N ARG A 141 5.94 -19.58 -6.25
CA ARG A 141 7.23 -19.74 -6.89
C ARG A 141 7.09 -19.37 -8.36
N VAL A 142 7.94 -18.45 -8.79
CA VAL A 142 8.44 -18.45 -10.18
C VAL A 142 8.98 -19.86 -10.39
N THR A 143 8.21 -20.67 -11.10
CA THR A 143 8.61 -22.00 -11.57
C THR A 143 9.08 -21.83 -13.00
#